data_AF-A0A152A0Y3-F1
#
_entry.id   AF-A0A152A0Y3-F1
#
_cell.length_a   1.000
_cell.length_b   1.000
_cell.length_c   1.000
_cell.angle_alpha   90.00
_cell.angle_beta   90.00
_cell.angle_gamma   90.00
#
_symmetry.space_group_name_H-M   'P 1'
#
loop_
_entity.id
_entity.type
_entity.pdbx_description
1 polymer ?
#
loop_
_entity_poly.entity_id
_entity_poly.type
_entity_poly.pdbx_seq_one_letter_code
_entity_poly.pdbx_strand_id
1 'polypeptide(L)'
;MNKNILLFIIVLIGINAVCGQWLNQDVTRTIDLTTQISKSIIQIKAKNTGSDSSTYQFAINKSYKASLAVLDEQSKDLPVRFVETKQEFNIYEAKFNSVVKSGSTVSLKVALTLLQQMKPYPEHISQTETQLVTYKDNVYFSSPYQTETQKTTVKVPTGRMESFTDIEPTQSKSSQVIYGPYKDVKGLQQTEFTVHFENNSPFLMLNKLEKEYEVSMWGNLAVETNYYFEHRGAKLKGAFSRLDYQRNPSASASHVSEIKEIVPRDSADFYYRDQIGNISTSTYTYNTNSITLKIVPRFPLYGGWKNEFYTGYNLPIDKFLSRDLDTGRYVLNVSMGVNIEGIYVGDHEIRFVLPEGASDIEFKLPNQIQPVSHRFENRKTFLDTVGRPVLIISTHDTTYENLRYVQVSFNLSYFSIFHEALLVTGAVFAFCILVMILTRVDFSLSKVKSN
;
A
#
# COMPACT_ATOMS: atom_id res chain seq x y z
N MET A 1 -42.17 22.48 -60.40
CA MET A 1 -40.86 23.12 -60.13
C MET A 1 -41.10 24.18 -59.06
N ASN A 2 -41.30 23.84 -57.78
CA ASN A 2 -40.35 23.38 -56.76
C ASN A 2 -39.10 24.26 -56.59
N LYS A 3 -39.01 24.87 -55.38
CA LYS A 3 -37.82 25.14 -54.55
C LYS A 3 -36.93 26.34 -54.96
N ASN A 4 -36.46 27.25 -54.10
CA ASN A 4 -36.29 27.30 -52.64
C ASN A 4 -36.25 28.78 -52.16
N ILE A 5 -36.95 29.09 -51.07
CA ILE A 5 -36.70 30.29 -50.23
C ILE A 5 -35.81 29.83 -49.08
N LEU A 6 -34.63 30.43 -48.95
CA LEU A 6 -33.64 30.12 -47.92
C LEU A 6 -34.00 30.87 -46.63
N LEU A 7 -34.54 30.16 -45.64
CA LEU A 7 -34.80 30.66 -44.29
C LEU A 7 -33.51 30.53 -43.46
N PHE A 8 -32.94 31.65 -43.01
CA PHE A 8 -31.76 31.68 -42.16
C PHE A 8 -32.18 31.39 -40.71
N ILE A 9 -32.03 30.14 -40.27
CA ILE A 9 -32.25 29.74 -38.88
C ILE A 9 -30.96 30.03 -38.11
N ILE A 10 -30.97 31.08 -37.30
CA ILE A 10 -29.93 31.32 -36.29
C ILE A 10 -30.14 30.28 -35.18
N VAL A 11 -29.35 29.22 -35.22
CA VAL A 11 -29.23 28.28 -34.09
C VAL A 11 -28.45 29.01 -33.00
N LEU A 12 -29.16 29.53 -32.00
CA LEU A 12 -28.58 29.90 -30.72
C LEU A 12 -28.05 28.61 -30.09
N ILE A 13 -26.74 28.38 -30.17
CA ILE A 13 -26.08 27.36 -29.38
C ILE A 13 -26.15 27.85 -27.95
N GLY A 14 -27.18 27.40 -27.23
CA GLY A 14 -27.25 27.50 -25.79
C GLY A 14 -26.00 26.86 -25.22
N ILE A 15 -25.11 27.67 -24.67
CA ILE A 15 -24.09 27.22 -23.74
C ILE A 15 -24.89 26.62 -22.58
N ASN A 16 -25.03 25.30 -22.56
CA ASN A 16 -25.41 24.60 -21.35
C ASN A 16 -24.30 24.87 -20.34
N ALA A 17 -24.46 25.94 -19.57
CA ALA A 17 -23.81 26.08 -18.29
C ALA A 17 -24.15 24.79 -17.54
N VAL A 18 -23.14 23.96 -17.31
CA VAL A 18 -23.26 22.82 -16.41
C VAL A 18 -23.76 23.41 -15.10
N CYS A 19 -25.04 23.21 -14.80
CA CYS A 19 -25.63 23.61 -13.53
C CYS A 19 -24.91 22.79 -12.48
N GLY A 20 -23.92 23.40 -11.83
CA GLY A 20 -23.12 22.75 -10.80
C GLY A 20 -24.05 22.32 -9.69
N GLN A 21 -24.19 21.01 -9.50
CA GLN A 21 -24.95 20.45 -8.37
C GLN A 21 -24.34 20.88 -7.03
N TRP A 22 -23.05 21.22 -7.03
CA TRP A 22 -22.30 21.64 -5.85
C TRP A 22 -21.54 22.93 -6.12
N LEU A 23 -21.39 23.73 -5.06
CA LEU A 23 -20.53 24.90 -4.98
C LEU A 23 -19.59 24.72 -3.79
N ASN A 24 -18.28 24.77 -4.02
CA ASN A 24 -17.31 24.70 -2.93
C ASN A 24 -17.16 26.10 -2.31
N GLN A 25 -17.65 26.28 -1.09
CA GLN A 25 -17.59 27.57 -0.40
C GLN A 25 -16.17 27.88 0.09
N ASP A 26 -15.54 26.87 0.70
CA ASP A 26 -14.17 26.97 1.20
C ASP A 26 -13.44 25.66 0.99
N VAL A 27 -12.21 25.75 0.48
CA VAL A 27 -11.31 24.61 0.29
C VAL A 27 -9.96 24.93 0.90
N THR A 28 -9.59 24.17 1.94
CA THR A 28 -8.26 24.22 2.53
C THR A 28 -7.48 22.97 2.18
N ARG A 29 -6.42 23.13 1.40
CA ARG A 29 -5.51 22.06 0.99
C ARG A 29 -4.19 22.17 1.73
N THR A 30 -3.75 21.10 2.39
CA THR A 30 -2.43 20.99 3.00
C THR A 30 -1.66 19.85 2.37
N ILE A 31 -0.52 20.16 1.76
CA ILE A 31 0.40 19.20 1.14
C ILE A 31 1.61 19.05 2.07
N ASP A 32 1.83 17.86 2.58
CA ASP A 32 2.97 17.50 3.43
C ASP A 32 4.01 16.75 2.61
N LEU A 33 5.19 17.37 2.47
CA LEU A 33 6.33 16.85 1.73
C LEU A 33 7.48 16.41 2.65
N THR A 34 7.21 16.16 3.93
CA THR A 34 8.24 15.82 4.94
C THR A 34 8.91 14.46 4.71
N THR A 35 8.21 13.54 4.04
CA THR A 35 8.73 12.22 3.61
C THR A 35 8.92 12.20 2.09
N GLN A 36 9.35 11.08 1.50
CA GLN A 36 9.36 10.95 0.03
C GLN A 36 7.94 10.91 -0.60
N ILE A 37 6.92 10.61 0.22
CA ILE A 37 5.54 10.48 -0.20
C ILE A 37 4.81 11.80 0.06
N SER A 38 4.14 12.33 -0.97
CA SER A 38 3.38 13.56 -0.86
C SER A 38 2.00 13.27 -0.28
N LYS A 39 1.74 13.70 0.96
CA LYS A 39 0.44 13.52 1.62
C LYS A 39 -0.37 14.82 1.54
N SER A 40 -1.46 14.81 0.80
CA SER A 40 -2.35 15.97 0.62
C SER A 40 -3.67 15.75 1.37
N ILE A 41 -3.97 16.61 2.34
CA ILE A 41 -5.25 16.67 3.02
C ILE A 41 -6.03 17.85 2.45
N ILE A 42 -7.18 17.58 1.83
CA ILE A 42 -8.10 18.61 1.33
C ILE A 42 -9.36 18.60 2.18
N GLN A 43 -9.61 19.69 2.88
CA GLN A 43 -10.87 19.94 3.61
C GLN A 43 -11.76 20.81 2.73
N ILE A 44 -12.97 20.33 2.45
CA ILE A 44 -13.90 20.95 1.51
C ILE A 44 -15.20 21.21 2.25
N LYS A 45 -15.67 22.45 2.20
CA LYS A 45 -17.02 22.84 2.61
C LYS A 45 -17.85 23.10 1.36
N ALA A 46 -18.75 22.17 1.02
CA ALA A 46 -19.52 22.19 -0.21
C ALA A 46 -21.01 22.42 0.07
N LYS A 47 -21.63 23.34 -0.67
CA LYS A 47 -23.07 23.62 -0.65
C LYS A 47 -23.75 22.93 -1.83
N ASN A 48 -24.82 22.17 -1.57
CA ASN A 48 -25.65 21.62 -2.63
C ASN A 48 -26.51 22.75 -3.24
N THR A 49 -26.26 23.09 -4.50
CA THR A 49 -26.98 24.12 -5.26
C THR A 49 -27.96 23.53 -6.26
N GLY A 50 -27.92 22.21 -6.47
CA GLY A 50 -28.82 21.49 -7.36
C GLY A 50 -29.97 20.80 -6.61
N SER A 51 -30.44 19.69 -7.17
CA SER A 51 -31.39 18.80 -6.49
C SER A 51 -30.71 17.97 -5.40
N ASP A 52 -31.52 17.33 -4.57
CA ASP A 52 -31.07 16.38 -3.56
C ASP A 52 -30.05 15.39 -4.15
N SER A 53 -28.90 15.26 -3.47
CA SER A 53 -27.78 14.43 -3.93
C SER A 53 -27.29 13.53 -2.81
N SER A 54 -26.86 12.33 -3.16
CA SER A 54 -26.15 11.44 -2.24
C SER A 54 -24.66 11.33 -2.56
N THR A 55 -24.16 12.10 -3.54
CA THR A 55 -22.80 11.95 -4.03
C THR A 55 -22.12 13.29 -4.30
N TYR A 56 -20.79 13.30 -4.14
CA TYR A 56 -19.91 14.44 -4.41
C TYR A 56 -18.73 13.98 -5.26
N GLN A 57 -18.41 14.74 -6.31
CA GLN A 57 -17.32 14.40 -7.23
C GLN A 57 -16.07 15.25 -7.03
N PHE A 58 -14.91 14.64 -7.18
CA PHE A 58 -13.61 15.30 -7.20
C PHE A 58 -12.71 14.68 -8.26
N ALA A 59 -11.62 15.37 -8.58
CA ALA A 59 -10.73 15.00 -9.66
C ALA A 59 -9.30 14.76 -9.15
N ILE A 60 -8.62 13.79 -9.74
CA ILE A 60 -7.18 13.56 -9.55
C ILE A 60 -6.53 13.54 -10.93
N ASN A 61 -5.37 14.18 -11.10
CA ASN A 61 -4.66 14.13 -12.37
C ASN A 61 -4.33 12.67 -12.73
N LYS A 62 -4.64 12.23 -13.95
CA LYS A 62 -4.44 10.85 -14.42
C LYS A 62 -2.96 10.42 -14.44
N SER A 63 -2.03 11.37 -14.45
CA SER A 63 -0.59 11.11 -14.37
C SER A 63 -0.13 10.72 -12.96
N TYR A 64 -0.95 10.97 -11.94
CA TYR A 64 -0.58 10.68 -10.56
C TYR A 64 -0.91 9.25 -10.19
N LYS A 65 0.09 8.56 -9.63
CA LYS A 65 -0.12 7.33 -8.86
C LYS A 65 -0.56 7.74 -7.47
N ALA A 66 -1.80 7.44 -7.12
CA ALA A 66 -2.42 7.95 -5.90
C ALA A 66 -3.16 6.84 -5.15
N SER A 67 -2.96 6.80 -3.84
CA SER A 67 -3.84 6.15 -2.90
C SER A 67 -4.79 7.21 -2.31
N LEU A 68 -6.08 6.89 -2.16
CA LEU A 68 -7.09 7.85 -1.75
C LEU A 68 -7.96 7.30 -0.61
N ALA A 69 -8.34 8.19 0.30
CA ALA A 69 -9.38 7.97 1.29
C ALA A 69 -10.23 9.24 1.41
N VAL A 70 -11.54 9.08 1.57
CA VAL A 70 -12.47 10.20 1.75
C VAL A 70 -13.23 9.98 3.05
N LEU A 71 -13.26 11.02 3.88
CA LEU A 71 -13.88 11.01 5.19
C LEU A 71 -15.00 12.05 5.26
N ASP A 72 -16.05 11.75 6.02
CA ASP A 72 -17.10 12.70 6.38
C ASP A 72 -16.69 13.63 7.53
N GLU A 73 -17.61 14.50 7.97
CA GLU A 73 -17.41 15.42 9.10
C GLU A 73 -17.07 14.71 10.41
N GLN A 74 -17.54 13.46 10.58
CA GLN A 74 -17.29 12.63 11.76
C GLN A 74 -16.03 11.77 11.62
N SER A 75 -15.21 12.00 10.58
CA SER A 75 -14.03 11.21 10.25
C SER A 75 -14.33 9.73 9.97
N LYS A 76 -15.52 9.42 9.45
CA LYS A 76 -15.88 8.08 8.96
C LYS A 76 -15.59 7.96 7.47
N ASP A 77 -15.10 6.79 7.06
CA ASP A 77 -14.82 6.48 5.67
C ASP A 77 -16.09 6.53 4.81
N LEU A 78 -16.01 7.27 3.69
CA LEU A 78 -17.01 7.29 2.65
C LEU A 78 -16.59 6.35 1.50
N PRO A 79 -17.52 5.56 0.95
CA PRO A 79 -17.26 4.77 -0.24
C PRO A 79 -16.95 5.69 -1.42
N VAL A 80 -15.86 5.36 -2.13
CA VAL A 80 -15.43 6.09 -3.33
C VAL A 80 -15.44 5.15 -4.52
N ARG A 81 -15.94 5.64 -5.66
CA ARG A 81 -15.87 4.92 -6.94
C ARG A 81 -15.28 5.81 -8.02
N PHE A 82 -14.53 5.18 -8.93
CA PHE A 82 -14.15 5.82 -10.19
C PHE A 82 -15.41 5.99 -11.07
N VAL A 83 -15.53 7.14 -11.72
CA VAL A 83 -16.66 7.45 -12.61
C VAL A 83 -16.20 7.44 -14.06
N GLU A 84 -15.31 8.37 -14.42
CA GLU A 84 -14.84 8.58 -15.77
C GLU A 84 -13.49 9.31 -15.79
N THR A 85 -12.80 9.26 -16.93
CA THR A 85 -11.65 10.13 -17.19
C THR A 85 -12.08 11.28 -18.08
N LYS A 86 -11.90 12.52 -17.62
CA LYS A 86 -12.20 13.74 -18.35
C LYS A 86 -10.92 14.56 -18.51
N GLN A 87 -10.50 14.78 -19.76
CA GLN A 87 -9.26 15.50 -20.09
C GLN A 87 -8.00 14.86 -19.45
N GLU A 88 -7.38 15.57 -18.50
CA GLU A 88 -6.21 15.11 -17.74
C GLU A 88 -6.58 14.57 -16.36
N PHE A 89 -7.87 14.43 -16.05
CA PHE A 89 -8.34 14.06 -14.72
C PHE A 89 -9.14 12.77 -14.72
N ASN A 90 -8.87 11.93 -13.72
CA ASN A 90 -9.77 10.85 -13.31
C ASN A 90 -10.76 11.43 -12.30
N ILE A 91 -12.06 11.27 -12.58
CA ILE A 91 -13.15 11.74 -11.74
C ILE A 91 -13.59 10.60 -10.81
N TYR A 92 -13.62 10.92 -9.52
CA TYR A 92 -14.05 10.03 -8.46
C TYR A 92 -15.31 10.59 -7.82
N GLU A 93 -16.16 9.69 -7.34
CA GLU A 93 -17.39 10.03 -6.65
C GLU A 93 -17.38 9.43 -5.25
N ALA A 94 -17.52 10.28 -4.24
CA ALA A 94 -17.74 9.89 -2.86
C ALA A 94 -19.25 9.83 -2.59
N LYS A 95 -19.71 8.72 -2.00
CA LYS A 95 -21.12 8.53 -1.63
C LYS A 95 -21.34 8.84 -0.16
N PHE A 96 -22.27 9.73 0.15
CA PHE A 96 -22.68 10.04 1.51
C PHE A 96 -23.57 8.95 2.10
N ASN A 97 -23.57 8.83 3.43
CA ASN A 97 -24.43 7.91 4.16
C ASN A 97 -25.91 8.33 4.13
N SER A 98 -26.18 9.62 3.93
CA SER A 98 -27.52 10.20 3.85
C SER A 98 -27.63 11.16 2.68
N VAL A 99 -28.86 11.34 2.18
CA VAL A 99 -29.15 12.31 1.12
C VAL A 99 -28.92 13.73 1.65
N VAL A 100 -28.17 14.52 0.88
CA VAL A 100 -27.92 15.94 1.14
C VAL A 100 -28.95 16.76 0.37
N LYS A 101 -29.82 17.44 1.12
CA LYS A 101 -30.90 18.25 0.55
C LYS A 101 -30.37 19.48 -0.19
N SER A 102 -31.10 19.94 -1.19
CA SER A 102 -30.84 21.22 -1.86
C SER A 102 -30.68 22.36 -0.85
N GLY A 103 -29.68 23.22 -1.06
CA GLY A 103 -29.33 24.35 -0.19
C GLY A 103 -28.50 23.99 1.06
N SER A 104 -28.37 22.70 1.39
CA SER A 104 -27.60 22.24 2.56
C SER A 104 -26.10 22.30 2.30
N THR A 105 -25.31 22.47 3.36
CA THR A 105 -23.85 22.46 3.32
C THR A 105 -23.33 21.22 4.02
N VAL A 106 -22.29 20.61 3.45
CA VAL A 106 -21.57 19.48 4.02
C VAL A 106 -20.08 19.74 4.01
N SER A 107 -19.36 19.18 4.96
CA SER A 107 -17.90 19.16 4.97
C SER A 107 -17.40 17.74 4.71
N LEU A 108 -16.37 17.63 3.88
CA LEU A 108 -15.69 16.37 3.62
C LEU A 108 -14.18 16.57 3.61
N LYS A 109 -13.45 15.50 3.91
CA LYS A 109 -11.99 15.50 3.90
C LYS A 109 -11.50 14.44 2.92
N VAL A 110 -10.79 14.89 1.89
CA VAL A 110 -10.11 14.01 0.94
C VAL A 110 -8.65 13.90 1.38
N ALA A 111 -8.19 12.69 1.69
CA ALA A 111 -6.79 12.38 1.94
C ALA A 111 -6.20 11.68 0.72
N LEU A 112 -5.22 12.31 0.08
CA LEU A 112 -4.50 11.78 -1.07
C LEU A 112 -3.05 11.51 -0.70
N THR A 113 -2.59 10.32 -1.03
CA THR A 113 -1.20 9.91 -0.90
C THR A 113 -0.64 9.75 -2.31
N LEU A 114 0.11 10.74 -2.76
CA LEU A 114 0.68 10.79 -4.11
C LEU A 114 2.08 10.18 -4.11
N LEU A 115 2.29 9.21 -4.98
CA LEU A 115 3.55 8.49 -5.15
C LEU A 115 4.40 9.15 -6.25
N GLN A 116 5.72 9.05 -6.10
CA GLN A 116 6.69 9.45 -7.13
C GLN A 116 6.62 10.92 -7.58
N GLN A 117 6.10 11.82 -6.74
CA GLN A 117 5.96 13.25 -7.09
C GLN A 117 7.23 14.07 -6.81
N MET A 118 8.10 13.60 -5.91
CA MET A 118 9.36 14.28 -5.61
C MET A 118 10.49 13.70 -6.46
N LYS A 119 11.16 14.57 -7.21
CA LYS A 119 12.29 14.19 -8.07
C LYS A 119 13.58 14.82 -7.56
N PRO A 120 14.64 14.03 -7.32
CA PRO A 120 15.94 14.57 -6.93
C PRO A 120 16.47 15.56 -7.96
N TYR A 121 16.92 16.72 -7.50
CA TYR A 121 17.53 17.75 -8.33
C TYR A 121 18.61 18.47 -7.52
N PRO A 122 19.90 18.16 -7.72
CA PRO A 122 20.44 17.33 -8.82
C PRO A 122 20.13 15.83 -8.70
N GLU A 123 20.14 15.12 -9.84
CA GLU A 123 19.89 13.67 -9.87
C GLU A 123 21.03 12.83 -9.26
N HIS A 124 22.24 13.39 -9.20
CA HIS A 124 23.43 12.72 -8.67
C HIS A 124 24.10 13.59 -7.62
N ILE A 125 24.37 13.02 -6.45
CA ILE A 125 25.06 13.67 -5.33
C ILE A 125 26.20 12.79 -4.83
N SER A 126 27.30 13.41 -4.43
CA SER A 126 28.39 12.74 -3.73
C SER A 126 27.94 12.26 -2.34
N GLN A 127 28.77 11.43 -1.72
CA GLN A 127 28.45 10.78 -0.44
C GLN A 127 28.12 11.76 0.70
N THR A 128 28.65 12.98 0.66
CA THR A 128 28.55 13.99 1.73
C THR A 128 27.62 15.16 1.38
N GLU A 129 27.02 15.17 0.21
CA GLU A 129 26.09 16.21 -0.22
C GLU A 129 24.68 15.93 0.30
N THR A 130 23.93 17.00 0.58
CA THR A 130 22.52 16.90 0.96
C THR A 130 21.65 16.66 -0.27
N GLN A 131 20.54 15.95 -0.06
CA GLN A 131 19.57 15.70 -1.11
C GLN A 131 18.61 16.88 -1.22
N LEU A 132 18.58 17.47 -2.42
CA LEU A 132 17.57 18.44 -2.83
C LEU A 132 16.57 17.78 -3.78
N VAL A 133 15.29 18.13 -3.66
CA VAL A 133 14.22 17.58 -4.49
C VAL A 133 13.29 18.66 -5.00
N THR A 134 12.73 18.41 -6.18
CA THR A 134 11.68 19.24 -6.77
C THR A 134 10.34 18.52 -6.62
N TYR A 135 9.31 19.28 -6.28
CA TYR A 135 7.92 18.84 -6.25
C TYR A 135 7.09 19.74 -7.16
N LYS A 136 6.25 19.14 -7.99
CA LYS A 136 5.37 19.84 -8.93
C LYS A 136 3.94 19.40 -8.73
N ASP A 137 3.02 20.35 -8.68
CA ASP A 137 1.58 20.05 -8.60
C ASP A 137 0.75 21.26 -9.04
N ASN A 138 -0.56 21.06 -9.17
CA ASN A 138 -1.53 22.13 -9.35
C ASN A 138 -1.74 22.91 -8.05
N VAL A 139 -1.73 24.23 -8.13
CA VAL A 139 -2.02 25.10 -6.98
C VAL A 139 -3.47 24.95 -6.52
N TYR A 140 -4.38 24.70 -7.48
CA TYR A 140 -5.81 24.55 -7.23
C TYR A 140 -6.19 23.12 -6.83
N PHE A 141 -7.26 22.98 -6.05
CA PHE A 141 -7.89 21.68 -5.82
C PHE A 141 -8.67 21.30 -7.07
N SER A 142 -8.38 20.11 -7.60
CA SER A 142 -9.04 19.61 -8.79
C SER A 142 -10.46 19.12 -8.45
N SER A 143 -11.46 19.95 -8.73
CA SER A 143 -12.88 19.59 -8.68
C SER A 143 -13.62 20.00 -9.95
N PRO A 144 -14.68 19.29 -10.35
CA PRO A 144 -15.55 19.73 -11.45
C PRO A 144 -16.38 20.99 -11.09
N TYR A 145 -16.44 21.34 -9.81
CA TYR A 145 -17.24 22.44 -9.28
C TYR A 145 -16.43 23.73 -9.13
N GLN A 146 -17.12 24.87 -9.20
CA GLN A 146 -16.55 26.18 -8.85
C GLN A 146 -16.24 26.25 -7.36
N THR A 147 -15.17 26.96 -7.01
CA THR A 147 -14.74 27.18 -5.64
C THR A 147 -14.69 28.67 -5.32
N GLU A 148 -15.48 29.13 -4.35
CA GLU A 148 -15.56 30.53 -3.93
C GLU A 148 -14.25 30.99 -3.29
N THR A 149 -13.71 30.20 -2.36
CA THR A 149 -12.44 30.49 -1.70
C THR A 149 -11.57 29.25 -1.57
N GLN A 150 -10.28 29.39 -1.88
CA GLN A 150 -9.32 28.29 -1.72
C GLN A 150 -7.99 28.78 -1.16
N LYS A 151 -7.40 27.98 -0.26
CA LYS A 151 -6.02 28.13 0.20
C LYS A 151 -5.25 26.81 0.11
N THR A 152 -4.02 26.86 -0.40
CA THR A 152 -3.11 25.69 -0.48
C THR A 152 -1.86 25.95 0.35
N THR A 153 -1.54 25.08 1.30
CA THR A 153 -0.33 25.16 2.14
C THR A 153 0.57 23.98 1.84
N VAL A 154 1.81 24.25 1.43
CA VAL A 154 2.85 23.26 1.17
C VAL A 154 3.85 23.27 2.32
N LYS A 155 4.01 22.14 3.01
CA LYS A 155 4.96 21.95 4.10
C LYS A 155 6.17 21.18 3.60
N VAL A 156 7.35 21.65 3.95
CA VAL A 156 8.64 21.00 3.65
C VAL A 156 9.31 20.52 4.94
N PRO A 157 10.16 19.47 4.90
CA PRO A 157 10.73 18.85 6.10
C PRO A 157 11.66 19.79 6.88
N THR A 158 12.42 20.60 6.16
CA THR A 158 13.40 21.53 6.73
C THR A 158 13.03 22.96 6.38
N GLY A 159 13.59 23.93 7.11
CA GLY A 159 13.46 25.34 6.76
C GLY A 159 14.29 25.77 5.53
N ARG A 160 14.87 24.82 4.80
CA ARG A 160 15.81 25.05 3.70
C ARG A 160 15.12 24.81 2.36
N MET A 161 14.53 25.88 1.85
CA MET A 161 13.91 25.94 0.54
C MET A 161 14.80 26.76 -0.39
N GLU A 162 15.15 26.18 -1.53
CA GLU A 162 15.98 26.83 -2.56
C GLU A 162 15.13 27.79 -3.40
N SER A 163 13.96 27.33 -3.84
CA SER A 163 13.04 28.16 -4.62
C SER A 163 11.60 27.62 -4.59
N PHE A 164 10.65 28.51 -4.90
CA PHE A 164 9.25 28.17 -5.12
C PHE A 164 8.69 29.08 -6.23
N THR A 165 7.67 28.61 -6.95
CA THR A 165 6.95 29.44 -7.93
C THR A 165 6.13 30.51 -7.21
N ASP A 166 6.29 31.78 -7.59
CA ASP A 166 5.51 32.87 -7.00
C ASP A 166 4.18 33.05 -7.76
N ILE A 167 3.04 32.74 -7.10
CA ILE A 167 1.69 32.83 -7.67
C ILE A 167 0.84 33.72 -6.77
N GLU A 168 0.74 35.01 -7.07
CA GLU A 168 0.08 35.96 -6.19
C GLU A 168 -1.41 35.62 -5.92
N PRO A 169 -1.88 35.69 -4.65
CA PRO A 169 -1.10 35.97 -3.44
C PRO A 169 -0.35 34.72 -2.95
N THR A 170 0.95 34.86 -2.69
CA THR A 170 1.79 33.82 -2.07
C THR A 170 2.47 34.36 -0.80
N GLN A 171 2.61 33.52 0.22
CA GLN A 171 3.36 33.81 1.44
C GLN A 171 4.31 32.66 1.75
N SER A 172 5.59 32.95 1.89
CA SER A 172 6.58 31.98 2.37
C SER A 172 6.84 32.17 3.86
N LYS A 173 6.99 31.04 4.57
CA LYS A 173 7.58 30.95 5.91
C LYS A 173 8.72 29.94 5.84
N SER A 174 9.58 29.88 6.86
CA SER A 174 10.78 29.03 6.86
C SER A 174 10.53 27.60 6.36
N SER A 175 9.49 26.91 6.85
CA SER A 175 9.20 25.51 6.50
C SER A 175 7.89 25.31 5.71
N GLN A 176 7.30 26.36 5.16
CA GLN A 176 6.04 26.23 4.40
C GLN A 176 5.82 27.38 3.40
N VAL A 177 5.16 27.07 2.29
CA VAL A 177 4.66 28.04 1.31
C VAL A 177 3.14 27.99 1.29
N ILE A 178 2.51 29.16 1.35
CA ILE A 178 1.06 29.32 1.35
C ILE A 178 0.68 30.04 0.06
N TYR A 179 -0.14 29.38 -0.74
CA TYR A 179 -0.75 29.89 -1.96
C TYR A 179 -2.21 30.26 -1.69
N GLY A 180 -2.61 31.46 -2.10
CA GLY A 180 -3.93 32.01 -1.84
C GLY A 180 -4.01 32.82 -0.54
N PRO A 181 -5.22 33.25 -0.13
CA PRO A 181 -6.51 32.76 -0.63
C PRO A 181 -6.82 33.23 -2.05
N TYR A 182 -7.19 32.30 -2.92
CA TYR A 182 -7.75 32.58 -4.24
C TYR A 182 -9.28 32.67 -4.16
N LYS A 183 -9.87 33.53 -4.99
CA LYS A 183 -11.32 33.70 -5.09
C LYS A 183 -11.83 33.22 -6.44
N ASP A 184 -13.04 32.66 -6.46
CA ASP A 184 -13.78 32.30 -7.67
C ASP A 184 -12.99 31.42 -8.65
N VAL A 185 -12.34 30.38 -8.12
CA VAL A 185 -11.59 29.40 -8.90
C VAL A 185 -12.56 28.54 -9.72
N LYS A 186 -12.35 28.48 -11.02
CA LYS A 186 -13.21 27.71 -11.94
C LYS A 186 -12.99 26.21 -11.74
N GLY A 187 -14.03 25.41 -12.04
CA GLY A 187 -13.91 23.96 -12.05
C GLY A 187 -12.79 23.49 -12.98
N LEU A 188 -11.99 22.53 -12.51
CA LEU A 188 -10.83 21.94 -13.19
C LEU A 188 -9.77 22.94 -13.67
N GLN A 189 -9.70 24.13 -13.06
CA GLN A 189 -8.64 25.10 -13.34
C GLN A 189 -7.26 24.55 -12.94
N GLN A 190 -6.26 24.79 -13.79
CA GLN A 190 -4.89 24.37 -13.58
C GLN A 190 -3.93 25.56 -13.58
N THR A 191 -3.03 25.61 -12.61
CA THR A 191 -1.84 26.45 -12.58
C THR A 191 -0.77 25.69 -11.81
N GLU A 192 0.27 25.25 -12.53
CA GLU A 192 1.37 24.47 -11.95
C GLU A 192 2.23 25.36 -11.04
N PHE A 193 2.61 24.82 -9.89
CA PHE A 193 3.68 25.37 -9.07
C PHE A 193 4.79 24.33 -8.92
N THR A 194 6.02 24.81 -8.70
CA THR A 194 7.19 24.00 -8.36
C THR A 194 7.77 24.48 -7.04
N VAL A 195 8.20 23.55 -6.17
CA VAL A 195 8.99 23.85 -4.96
C VAL A 195 10.26 23.01 -4.99
N HIS A 196 11.40 23.65 -4.74
CA HIS A 196 12.73 23.03 -4.66
C HIS A 196 13.29 23.20 -3.25
N PHE A 197 13.59 22.10 -2.57
CA PHE A 197 13.91 22.10 -1.14
C PHE A 197 14.79 20.92 -0.72
N GLU A 198 15.42 21.03 0.44
CA GLU A 198 16.21 19.96 1.04
C GLU A 198 15.32 18.90 1.68
N ASN A 199 15.44 17.64 1.22
CA ASN A 199 14.74 16.49 1.77
C ASN A 199 15.67 15.27 1.83
N ASN A 200 16.22 15.03 3.01
CA ASN A 200 17.08 13.88 3.30
C ASN A 200 16.31 12.69 3.89
N SER A 201 14.98 12.67 3.81
CA SER A 201 14.24 11.48 4.23
C SER A 201 14.63 10.26 3.35
N PRO A 202 14.48 9.02 3.85
CA PRO A 202 14.71 7.82 3.07
C PRO A 202 13.81 7.76 1.82
N PHE A 203 14.38 7.83 0.63
CA PHE A 203 13.65 7.66 -0.63
C PHE A 203 13.65 6.18 -1.04
N LEU A 204 13.03 5.33 -0.22
CA LEU A 204 12.94 3.89 -0.46
C LEU A 204 11.65 3.49 -1.15
N MET A 205 11.78 2.68 -2.20
CA MET A 205 10.67 2.01 -2.84
C MET A 205 10.85 0.50 -2.72
N LEU A 206 9.75 -0.22 -2.50
CA LEU A 206 9.69 -1.65 -2.75
C LEU A 206 9.21 -1.84 -4.19
N ASN A 207 10.07 -2.33 -5.07
CA ASN A 207 9.65 -2.70 -6.43
C ASN A 207 8.62 -3.84 -6.36
N LYS A 208 8.90 -4.81 -5.50
CA LYS A 208 8.00 -5.92 -5.16
C LYS A 208 7.99 -6.14 -3.65
N LEU A 209 6.82 -6.45 -3.11
CA LEU A 209 6.64 -6.96 -1.75
C LEU A 209 5.82 -8.23 -1.84
N GLU A 210 6.35 -9.33 -1.33
CA GLU A 210 5.63 -10.59 -1.25
C GLU A 210 5.44 -10.95 0.22
N LYS A 211 4.19 -10.93 0.69
CA LYS A 211 3.85 -11.26 2.07
C LYS A 211 3.06 -12.56 2.10
N GLU A 212 3.56 -13.54 2.83
CA GLU A 212 2.95 -14.86 2.93
C GLU A 212 2.45 -15.12 4.35
N TYR A 213 1.24 -15.63 4.44
CA TYR A 213 0.61 -16.14 5.65
C TYR A 213 0.40 -17.64 5.49
N GLU A 214 1.16 -18.45 6.22
CA GLU A 214 1.00 -19.90 6.24
C GLU A 214 0.24 -20.33 7.50
N VAL A 215 -0.94 -20.90 7.27
CA VAL A 215 -1.87 -21.32 8.31
C VAL A 215 -1.59 -22.77 8.69
N SER A 216 -1.23 -23.02 9.95
CA SER A 216 -1.09 -24.36 10.51
C SER A 216 -2.14 -24.62 11.58
N MET A 217 -3.01 -25.60 11.34
CA MET A 217 -4.04 -26.02 12.31
C MET A 217 -3.45 -26.65 13.59
N TRP A 218 -2.14 -26.88 13.63
CA TRP A 218 -1.41 -27.31 14.83
C TRP A 218 -1.09 -26.18 15.81
N GLY A 219 -1.44 -24.92 15.48
CA GLY A 219 -1.40 -23.81 16.44
C GLY A 219 -0.61 -22.57 16.01
N ASN A 220 -0.04 -22.55 14.81
CA ASN A 220 0.85 -21.47 14.37
C ASN A 220 0.34 -20.79 13.09
N LEU A 221 0.51 -19.47 13.03
CA LEU A 221 0.42 -18.69 11.80
C LEU A 221 1.81 -18.13 11.50
N ALA A 222 2.49 -18.73 10.52
CA ALA A 222 3.81 -18.26 10.09
C ALA A 222 3.64 -17.11 9.09
N VAL A 223 4.40 -16.05 9.28
CA VAL A 223 4.44 -14.91 8.37
C VAL A 223 5.85 -14.77 7.82
N GLU A 224 5.97 -14.78 6.49
CA GLU A 224 7.22 -14.45 5.80
C GLU A 224 6.96 -13.28 4.85
N THR A 225 7.89 -12.33 4.78
CA THR A 225 7.81 -11.20 3.88
C THR A 225 9.12 -11.03 3.13
N ASN A 226 9.05 -11.04 1.80
CA ASN A 226 10.17 -10.83 0.88
C ASN A 226 10.14 -9.39 0.36
N TYR A 227 11.24 -8.67 0.55
CA TYR A 227 11.37 -7.26 0.24
C TYR A 227 12.36 -7.04 -0.90
N TYR A 228 11.92 -6.33 -1.94
CA TYR A 228 12.77 -5.94 -3.07
C TYR A 228 12.94 -4.41 -3.06
N PHE A 229 13.88 -3.92 -2.25
CA PHE A 229 14.15 -2.50 -2.06
C PHE A 229 14.97 -1.88 -3.19
N GLU A 230 14.64 -0.63 -3.48
CA GLU A 230 15.42 0.28 -4.31
C GLU A 230 15.43 1.67 -3.68
N HIS A 231 16.61 2.27 -3.57
CA HIS A 231 16.74 3.65 -3.14
C HIS A 231 16.59 4.61 -4.34
N ARG A 232 15.46 5.32 -4.42
CA ARG A 232 15.11 6.23 -5.53
C ARG A 232 15.43 7.70 -5.31
N GLY A 233 16.12 8.02 -4.23
CA GLY A 233 16.76 9.33 -4.03
C GLY A 233 17.88 9.63 -5.05
N ALA A 234 18.54 10.77 -4.86
CA ALA A 234 19.66 11.18 -5.73
C ALA A 234 20.75 10.10 -5.74
N LYS A 235 21.19 9.72 -6.93
CA LYS A 235 22.17 8.64 -7.14
C LYS A 235 23.54 9.03 -6.63
N LEU A 236 24.27 8.05 -6.08
CA LEU A 236 25.64 8.30 -5.64
C LEU A 236 26.53 8.67 -6.84
N LYS A 237 27.14 9.84 -6.76
CA LYS A 237 28.14 10.33 -7.71
C LYS A 237 29.53 9.91 -7.22
N GLY A 238 30.26 9.20 -8.09
CA GLY A 238 31.60 8.70 -7.76
C GLY A 238 31.57 7.39 -6.96
N ALA A 239 32.67 7.07 -6.31
CA ALA A 239 32.83 5.84 -5.54
C ALA A 239 32.35 6.00 -4.09
N PHE A 240 31.87 4.91 -3.51
CA PHE A 240 31.62 4.83 -2.07
C PHE A 240 32.93 4.73 -1.29
N SER A 241 33.08 5.57 -0.27
CA SER A 241 34.21 5.58 0.66
C SER A 241 33.75 5.15 2.05
N ARG A 242 34.16 3.95 2.47
CA ARG A 242 33.89 3.44 3.82
C ARG A 242 34.54 4.31 4.90
N LEU A 243 35.73 4.85 4.62
CA LEU A 243 36.44 5.74 5.53
C LEU A 243 35.61 7.01 5.81
N ASP A 244 35.10 7.66 4.77
CA ASP A 244 34.31 8.89 4.92
C ASP A 244 32.98 8.61 5.60
N TYR A 245 32.35 7.47 5.30
CA TYR A 245 31.14 7.00 5.96
C TYR A 245 31.34 6.83 7.46
N GLN A 246 32.46 6.22 7.88
CA GLN A 246 32.76 5.99 9.29
C GLN A 246 33.23 7.26 10.02
N ARG A 247 33.96 8.15 9.34
CA ARG A 247 34.44 9.40 9.93
C ARG A 247 33.31 10.40 10.18
N ASN A 248 32.32 10.46 9.30
CA ASN A 248 31.18 11.36 9.46
C ASN A 248 29.88 10.69 8.98
N PRO A 249 29.27 9.80 9.80
CA PRO A 249 28.03 9.13 9.44
C PRO A 249 26.88 10.12 9.15
N SER A 250 26.90 11.28 9.81
CA SER A 250 25.94 12.38 9.63
C SER A 250 26.13 13.19 8.34
N ALA A 251 27.30 13.13 7.68
CA ALA A 251 27.51 13.84 6.42
C ALA A 251 26.65 13.30 5.28
N SER A 252 26.21 12.05 5.38
CA SER A 252 25.42 11.40 4.36
C SER A 252 23.95 11.35 4.76
N ALA A 253 23.29 12.50 4.88
CA ALA A 253 21.96 12.53 5.50
C ALA A 253 20.89 11.70 4.76
N SER A 254 21.05 11.47 3.45
CA SER A 254 20.06 10.80 2.60
C SER A 254 20.21 9.28 2.49
N HIS A 255 21.28 8.67 3.00
CA HIS A 255 21.45 7.21 2.94
C HIS A 255 20.49 6.48 3.89
N VAL A 256 20.25 5.19 3.61
CA VAL A 256 19.47 4.32 4.49
C VAL A 256 20.37 3.29 5.13
N SER A 257 20.56 3.42 6.44
CA SER A 257 21.25 2.43 7.28
C SER A 257 20.30 1.53 8.07
N GLU A 258 19.04 1.95 8.22
CA GLU A 258 18.06 1.28 9.05
C GLU A 258 16.68 1.32 8.42
N ILE A 259 15.97 0.21 8.50
CA ILE A 259 14.58 0.07 8.13
C ILE A 259 13.80 -0.36 9.39
N LYS A 260 12.68 0.30 9.66
CA LYS A 260 11.82 0.00 10.81
C LYS A 260 10.51 -0.59 10.31
N GLU A 261 10.25 -1.83 10.68
CA GLU A 261 9.00 -2.52 10.43
C GLU A 261 8.18 -2.63 11.72
N ILE A 262 6.86 -2.41 11.62
CA ILE A 262 5.93 -2.52 12.74
C ILE A 262 5.13 -3.83 12.58
N VAL A 263 5.32 -4.76 13.50
CA VAL A 263 4.65 -6.08 13.49
C VAL A 263 3.74 -6.24 14.71
N PRO A 264 2.79 -7.21 14.69
CA PRO A 264 1.92 -7.46 15.83
C PRO A 264 2.67 -7.73 17.14
N ARG A 265 2.03 -7.40 18.27
CA ARG A 265 2.61 -7.54 19.61
C ARG A 265 3.00 -8.99 19.96
N ASP A 266 2.25 -9.94 19.44
CA ASP A 266 2.37 -11.37 19.73
C ASP A 266 3.35 -12.10 18.81
N SER A 267 4.06 -11.38 17.95
CA SER A 267 5.07 -11.97 17.07
C SER A 267 6.22 -12.58 17.86
N ALA A 268 6.62 -13.80 17.47
CA ALA A 268 7.72 -14.57 18.06
C ALA A 268 8.61 -15.18 16.95
N ASP A 269 9.73 -15.80 17.34
CA ASP A 269 10.62 -16.56 16.44
C ASP A 269 11.07 -15.79 15.18
N PHE A 270 11.49 -14.55 15.39
CA PHE A 270 11.97 -13.69 14.30
C PHE A 270 13.21 -14.27 13.61
N TYR A 271 13.22 -14.20 12.28
CA TYR A 271 14.43 -14.38 11.49
C TYR A 271 14.57 -13.29 10.44
N TYR A 272 15.81 -12.95 10.11
CA TYR A 272 16.17 -11.96 9.11
C TYR A 272 17.30 -12.52 8.24
N ARG A 273 17.02 -12.71 6.95
CA ARG A 273 17.89 -13.45 6.04
C ARG A 273 17.90 -12.80 4.66
N ASP A 274 18.97 -13.05 3.92
CA ASP A 274 19.04 -12.79 2.48
C ASP A 274 19.38 -14.08 1.73
N GLN A 275 19.57 -13.98 0.41
CA GLN A 275 19.90 -15.11 -0.44
C GLN A 275 21.20 -15.84 -0.04
N ILE A 276 22.11 -15.16 0.68
CA ILE A 276 23.40 -15.73 1.13
C ILE A 276 23.41 -16.12 2.60
N GLY A 277 22.28 -16.01 3.30
CA GLY A 277 22.09 -16.57 4.64
C GLY A 277 21.63 -15.54 5.68
N ASN A 278 21.96 -15.83 6.94
CA ASN A 278 21.48 -15.03 8.06
C ASN A 278 22.16 -13.65 8.10
N ILE A 279 21.39 -12.64 8.52
CA ILE A 279 21.90 -11.31 8.86
C ILE A 279 21.62 -11.07 10.34
N SER A 280 22.67 -10.94 11.15
CA SER A 280 22.57 -10.82 12.60
C SER A 280 22.29 -9.40 13.09
N THR A 281 22.26 -8.41 12.19
CA THR A 281 22.08 -7.00 12.51
C THR A 281 20.59 -6.61 12.50
N SER A 282 19.83 -7.17 13.43
CA SER A 282 18.44 -6.79 13.69
C SER A 282 18.19 -6.63 15.19
N THR A 283 17.18 -5.85 15.56
CA THR A 283 16.77 -5.66 16.96
C THR A 283 15.27 -5.44 16.99
N TYR A 284 14.57 -5.98 17.96
CA TYR A 284 13.15 -5.72 18.15
C TYR A 284 12.92 -4.91 19.42
N THR A 285 12.02 -3.93 19.34
CA THR A 285 11.61 -3.11 20.49
C THR A 285 10.13 -3.32 20.75
N TYR A 286 9.83 -3.69 21.98
CA TYR A 286 8.47 -3.94 22.46
C TYR A 286 7.76 -2.60 22.74
N ASN A 287 6.71 -2.29 21.98
CA ASN A 287 5.79 -1.19 22.25
C ASN A 287 4.48 -1.70 22.88
N THR A 288 3.62 -0.80 23.37
CA THR A 288 2.36 -1.20 24.04
C THR A 288 1.51 -2.17 23.22
N ASN A 289 1.34 -1.91 21.91
CA ASN A 289 0.44 -2.69 21.03
C ASN A 289 1.15 -3.33 19.82
N SER A 290 2.48 -3.22 19.73
CA SER A 290 3.24 -3.68 18.57
C SER A 290 4.68 -4.01 18.95
N ILE A 291 5.41 -4.60 18.02
CA ILE A 291 6.86 -4.72 18.06
C ILE A 291 7.42 -3.91 16.89
N THR A 292 8.40 -3.06 17.15
CA THR A 292 9.19 -2.43 16.09
C THR A 292 10.43 -3.27 15.83
N LEU A 293 10.47 -3.92 14.67
CA LEU A 293 11.62 -4.64 14.15
C LEU A 293 12.53 -3.65 13.41
N LYS A 294 13.68 -3.35 14.02
CA LYS A 294 14.78 -2.60 13.44
C LYS A 294 15.65 -3.56 12.61
N ILE A 295 15.72 -3.30 11.32
CA ILE A 295 16.46 -4.08 10.32
C ILE A 295 17.62 -3.23 9.82
N VAL A 296 18.85 -3.72 9.97
CA VAL A 296 20.05 -3.07 9.45
C VAL A 296 20.61 -3.94 8.32
N PRO A 297 20.53 -3.48 7.06
CA PRO A 297 21.09 -4.20 5.92
C PRO A 297 22.61 -4.37 6.01
N ARG A 298 23.16 -5.33 5.24
CA ARG A 298 24.62 -5.59 5.21
C ARG A 298 25.45 -4.37 4.79
N PHE A 299 24.86 -3.46 4.03
CA PHE A 299 25.47 -2.22 3.56
C PHE A 299 24.44 -1.09 3.59
N PRO A 300 24.86 0.17 3.83
CA PRO A 300 23.96 1.32 3.73
C PRO A 300 23.49 1.49 2.28
N LEU A 301 22.20 1.74 2.06
CA LEU A 301 21.70 2.00 0.72
C LEU A 301 21.87 3.48 0.37
N TYR A 302 22.61 3.73 -0.70
CA TYR A 302 22.69 5.02 -1.37
C TYR A 302 21.76 5.06 -2.59
N GLY A 303 21.47 6.25 -3.11
CA GLY A 303 20.63 6.38 -4.29
C GLY A 303 21.09 5.53 -5.48
N GLY A 304 20.15 4.80 -6.06
CA GLY A 304 20.35 3.83 -7.13
C GLY A 304 20.67 2.41 -6.65
N TRP A 305 20.98 2.21 -5.37
CA TRP A 305 21.29 0.87 -4.85
C TRP A 305 20.01 0.08 -4.58
N LYS A 306 20.13 -1.24 -4.72
CA LYS A 306 19.05 -2.21 -4.50
C LYS A 306 19.45 -3.18 -3.41
N ASN A 307 18.48 -3.64 -2.64
CA ASN A 307 18.70 -4.67 -1.63
C ASN A 307 17.49 -5.59 -1.58
N GLU A 308 17.76 -6.89 -1.48
CA GLU A 308 16.75 -7.93 -1.39
C GLU A 308 17.03 -8.75 -0.13
N PHE A 309 15.99 -8.90 0.68
CA PHE A 309 16.02 -9.73 1.88
C PHE A 309 14.61 -10.16 2.24
N TYR A 310 14.52 -11.07 3.20
CA TYR A 310 13.26 -11.50 3.75
C TYR A 310 13.32 -11.61 5.27
N THR A 311 12.18 -11.37 5.89
CA THR A 311 11.98 -11.54 7.33
C THR A 311 10.80 -12.44 7.56
N GLY A 312 10.82 -13.17 8.67
CA GLY A 312 9.63 -13.87 9.11
C GLY A 312 9.55 -13.99 10.61
N TYR A 313 8.34 -14.32 11.06
CA TYR A 313 7.96 -14.45 12.45
C TYR A 313 6.72 -15.34 12.57
N ASN A 314 6.50 -15.88 13.77
CA ASN A 314 5.35 -16.70 14.12
C ASN A 314 4.32 -15.89 14.91
N LEU A 315 3.05 -16.20 14.72
CA LEU A 315 1.91 -15.65 15.45
C LEU A 315 1.08 -16.79 16.06
N PRO A 316 0.54 -16.60 17.27
CA PRO A 316 -0.39 -17.55 17.86
C PRO A 316 -1.72 -17.52 17.07
N ILE A 317 -2.11 -18.66 16.48
CA ILE A 317 -3.18 -18.72 15.49
C ILE A 317 -4.56 -18.35 16.05
N ASP A 318 -4.81 -18.60 17.34
CA ASP A 318 -6.09 -18.39 18.03
C ASP A 318 -6.56 -16.92 18.01
N LYS A 319 -5.63 -15.98 17.89
CA LYS A 319 -5.93 -14.54 17.78
C LYS A 319 -6.33 -14.10 16.37
N PHE A 320 -5.98 -14.88 15.35
CA PHE A 320 -6.13 -14.51 13.94
C PHE A 320 -7.10 -15.42 13.18
N LEU A 321 -7.32 -16.64 13.64
CA LEU A 321 -8.24 -17.61 13.05
C LEU A 321 -9.42 -17.84 14.00
N SER A 322 -10.60 -17.45 13.57
CA SER A 322 -11.85 -17.74 14.29
C SER A 322 -12.68 -18.76 13.52
N ARG A 323 -13.67 -19.35 14.20
CA ARG A 323 -14.69 -20.19 13.59
C ARG A 323 -16.02 -19.46 13.66
N ASP A 324 -16.66 -19.30 12.51
CA ASP A 324 -18.02 -18.82 12.42
C ASP A 324 -18.96 -19.90 12.96
N LEU A 325 -19.77 -19.55 13.96
CA LEU A 325 -20.66 -20.48 14.65
C LEU A 325 -21.88 -20.85 13.80
N ASP A 326 -22.31 -19.97 12.89
CA ASP A 326 -23.50 -20.17 12.07
C ASP A 326 -23.17 -21.04 10.85
N THR A 327 -22.05 -20.71 10.18
CA THR A 327 -21.63 -21.42 8.96
C THR A 327 -20.67 -22.58 9.23
N GLY A 328 -20.04 -22.61 10.41
CA GLY A 328 -19.00 -23.58 10.77
C GLY A 328 -17.65 -23.33 10.08
N ARG A 329 -17.53 -22.29 9.24
CA ARG A 329 -16.35 -21.94 8.44
C ARG A 329 -15.24 -21.37 9.31
N TYR A 330 -14.00 -21.58 8.90
CA TYR A 330 -12.86 -20.88 9.48
C TYR A 330 -12.70 -19.51 8.82
N VAL A 331 -12.38 -18.48 9.60
CA VAL A 331 -12.19 -17.10 9.16
C VAL A 331 -10.84 -16.60 9.67
N LEU A 332 -9.89 -16.46 8.74
CA LEU A 332 -8.59 -15.85 8.98
C LEU A 332 -8.72 -14.34 8.81
N ASN A 333 -8.29 -13.57 9.82
CA ASN A 333 -8.31 -12.11 9.80
C ASN A 333 -6.90 -11.55 10.06
N VAL A 334 -6.25 -11.06 9.01
CA VAL A 334 -4.85 -10.58 9.07
C VAL A 334 -4.68 -9.25 8.34
N SER A 335 -3.58 -8.55 8.55
CA SER A 335 -3.33 -7.28 7.88
C SER A 335 -2.77 -7.46 6.47
N MET A 336 -3.35 -6.74 5.53
CA MET A 336 -2.86 -6.50 4.17
C MET A 336 -2.23 -5.11 4.12
N GLY A 337 -0.99 -5.02 3.64
CA GLY A 337 -0.26 -3.75 3.63
C GLY A 337 1.23 -3.93 3.90
N VAL A 338 1.99 -2.88 3.58
CA VAL A 338 3.39 -2.75 4.00
C VAL A 338 3.43 -2.21 5.43
N ASN A 339 4.22 -2.86 6.28
CA ASN A 339 4.36 -2.52 7.70
C ASN A 339 5.48 -1.49 7.97
N ILE A 340 5.89 -0.74 6.95
CA ILE A 340 6.99 0.22 6.99
C ILE A 340 6.44 1.58 6.58
N GLU A 341 6.65 2.58 7.43
CA GLU A 341 6.17 3.94 7.19
C GLU A 341 7.03 4.68 6.16
N GLY A 342 6.41 5.62 5.43
CA GLY A 342 7.13 6.54 4.55
C GLY A 342 7.68 5.90 3.28
N ILE A 343 7.36 4.64 2.99
CA ILE A 343 7.71 3.96 1.73
C ILE A 343 6.46 3.54 0.96
N TYR A 344 6.64 3.27 -0.32
CA TYR A 344 5.57 2.77 -1.18
C TYR A 344 6.01 1.51 -1.93
N VAL A 345 5.02 0.69 -2.26
CA VAL A 345 5.19 -0.59 -2.93
C VAL A 345 4.64 -0.49 -4.34
N GLY A 346 5.46 -0.82 -5.34
CA GLY A 346 5.04 -0.96 -6.74
C GLY A 346 4.11 -2.14 -6.91
N ASP A 347 4.67 -3.35 -6.85
CA ASP A 347 3.92 -4.62 -6.94
C ASP A 347 3.79 -5.27 -5.56
N HIS A 348 2.57 -5.55 -5.13
CA HIS A 348 2.32 -6.13 -3.81
C HIS A 348 1.51 -7.43 -3.95
N GLU A 349 2.14 -8.53 -3.61
CA GLU A 349 1.53 -9.86 -3.59
C GLU A 349 1.33 -10.33 -2.16
N ILE A 350 0.13 -10.78 -1.85
CA ILE A 350 -0.18 -11.41 -0.56
C ILE A 350 -0.63 -12.83 -0.83
N ARG A 351 0.00 -13.78 -0.15
CA ARG A 351 -0.23 -15.21 -0.31
C ARG A 351 -0.80 -15.77 0.99
N PHE A 352 -1.89 -16.51 0.89
CA PHE A 352 -2.49 -17.25 1.99
C PHE A 352 -2.33 -18.73 1.69
N VAL A 353 -1.37 -19.37 2.35
CA VAL A 353 -1.16 -20.81 2.27
C VAL A 353 -2.08 -21.45 3.30
N LEU A 354 -3.17 -22.04 2.82
CA LEU A 354 -4.19 -22.64 3.67
C LEU A 354 -3.89 -24.14 3.91
N PRO A 355 -4.45 -24.74 4.98
CA PRO A 355 -4.20 -26.15 5.29
C PRO A 355 -4.66 -27.09 4.16
N GLU A 356 -4.01 -28.25 4.05
CA GLU A 356 -4.43 -29.29 3.09
C GLU A 356 -5.89 -29.70 3.34
N GLY A 357 -6.68 -29.79 2.27
CA GLY A 357 -8.12 -30.08 2.33
C GLY A 357 -9.01 -28.85 2.58
N ALA A 358 -8.43 -27.64 2.65
CA ALA A 358 -9.23 -26.41 2.64
C ALA A 358 -10.00 -26.29 1.31
N SER A 359 -11.28 -25.95 1.40
CA SER A 359 -12.21 -25.86 0.26
C SER A 359 -13.13 -24.66 0.40
N ASP A 360 -13.82 -24.29 -0.67
CA ASP A 360 -14.76 -23.15 -0.69
C ASP A 360 -14.11 -21.88 -0.11
N ILE A 361 -13.06 -21.40 -0.77
CA ILE A 361 -12.24 -20.29 -0.28
C ILE A 361 -12.86 -18.99 -0.76
N GLU A 362 -13.28 -18.16 0.18
CA GLU A 362 -13.79 -16.81 -0.06
C GLU A 362 -12.90 -15.78 0.63
N PHE A 363 -12.85 -14.57 0.09
CA PHE A 363 -12.11 -13.48 0.72
C PHE A 363 -12.90 -12.18 0.64
N LYS A 364 -12.72 -11.33 1.66
CA LYS A 364 -13.31 -9.99 1.74
C LYS A 364 -12.20 -8.97 1.90
N LEU A 365 -12.12 -8.06 0.93
CA LEU A 365 -11.20 -6.94 0.94
C LEU A 365 -11.90 -5.66 1.43
N PRO A 366 -11.16 -4.73 2.06
CA PRO A 366 -11.67 -3.41 2.37
C PRO A 366 -12.12 -2.66 1.11
N ASN A 367 -13.22 -1.89 1.19
CA ASN A 367 -13.83 -1.16 0.08
C ASN A 367 -12.88 -0.21 -0.70
N GLN A 368 -11.74 0.14 -0.11
CA GLN A 368 -10.73 1.08 -0.64
C GLN A 368 -9.64 0.39 -1.48
N ILE A 369 -9.53 -0.94 -1.42
CA ILE A 369 -8.51 -1.72 -2.11
C ILE A 369 -9.24 -2.71 -3.03
N GLN A 370 -9.46 -2.33 -4.29
CA GLN A 370 -9.90 -3.31 -5.27
C GLN A 370 -8.70 -4.16 -5.68
N PRO A 371 -8.81 -5.50 -5.63
CA PRO A 371 -7.73 -6.36 -6.07
C PRO A 371 -7.57 -6.19 -7.58
N VAL A 372 -6.32 -6.15 -8.02
CA VAL A 372 -5.96 -6.03 -9.44
C VAL A 372 -6.14 -7.37 -10.12
N SER A 373 -5.88 -8.45 -9.37
CA SER A 373 -6.23 -9.82 -9.70
C SER A 373 -6.10 -10.72 -8.46
N HIS A 374 -6.73 -11.89 -8.51
CA HIS A 374 -6.46 -12.98 -7.59
C HIS A 374 -6.28 -14.28 -8.39
N ARG A 375 -5.52 -15.21 -7.84
CA ARG A 375 -5.36 -16.54 -8.41
C ARG A 375 -5.18 -17.58 -7.31
N PHE A 376 -5.43 -18.83 -7.68
CA PHE A 376 -5.18 -19.98 -6.82
C PHE A 376 -4.00 -20.77 -7.35
N GLU A 377 -3.10 -21.15 -6.45
CA GLU A 377 -2.00 -22.07 -6.70
C GLU A 377 -2.11 -23.26 -5.75
N ASN A 378 -1.35 -24.32 -6.01
CA ASN A 378 -1.25 -25.46 -5.11
C ASN A 378 0.22 -25.66 -4.76
N ARG A 379 0.54 -25.63 -3.46
CA ARG A 379 1.90 -25.81 -2.95
C ARG A 379 2.00 -27.11 -2.18
N LYS A 380 3.06 -27.87 -2.40
CA LYS A 380 3.37 -29.04 -1.58
C LYS A 380 4.51 -28.73 -0.64
N THR A 381 4.29 -28.92 0.66
CA THR A 381 5.31 -28.88 1.71
C THR A 381 5.45 -30.25 2.37
N PHE A 382 6.12 -30.31 3.52
CA PHE A 382 6.29 -31.53 4.31
C PHE A 382 4.95 -32.12 4.72
N LEU A 383 4.83 -33.45 4.62
CA LEU A 383 3.64 -34.24 4.98
C LEU A 383 2.37 -33.96 4.16
N ASP A 384 2.45 -33.17 3.09
CA ASP A 384 1.33 -32.95 2.19
C ASP A 384 1.18 -34.10 1.17
N THR A 385 -0.06 -34.50 0.89
CA THR A 385 -0.35 -35.52 -0.15
C THR A 385 -0.80 -34.92 -1.48
N VAL A 386 -1.93 -34.20 -1.43
CA VAL A 386 -2.56 -33.48 -2.53
C VAL A 386 -1.93 -32.10 -2.68
N GLY A 387 -1.59 -31.46 -1.57
CA GLY A 387 -1.04 -30.11 -1.49
C GLY A 387 -1.98 -29.10 -0.85
N ARG A 388 -1.39 -27.97 -0.46
CA ARG A 388 -2.05 -26.83 0.18
C ARG A 388 -2.54 -25.83 -0.85
N PRO A 389 -3.82 -25.45 -0.84
CA PRO A 389 -4.31 -24.38 -1.69
C PRO A 389 -3.74 -23.03 -1.23
N VAL A 390 -3.22 -22.27 -2.18
CA VAL A 390 -2.64 -20.95 -1.95
C VAL A 390 -3.50 -19.91 -2.66
N LEU A 391 -4.14 -19.03 -1.89
CA LEU A 391 -4.82 -17.85 -2.44
C LEU A 391 -3.79 -16.73 -2.58
N ILE A 392 -3.61 -16.21 -3.80
CA ILE A 392 -2.72 -15.09 -4.08
C ILE A 392 -3.56 -13.89 -4.50
N ILE A 393 -3.43 -12.80 -3.76
CA ILE A 393 -4.05 -11.51 -4.06
C ILE A 393 -2.94 -10.55 -4.51
N SER A 394 -3.10 -9.99 -5.70
CA SER A 394 -2.15 -9.01 -6.27
C SER A 394 -2.76 -7.61 -6.30
N THR A 395 -2.01 -6.63 -5.81
CA THR A 395 -2.36 -5.21 -5.85
C THR A 395 -1.13 -4.37 -6.23
N HIS A 396 -1.33 -3.10 -6.56
CA HIS A 396 -0.27 -2.18 -6.96
C HIS A 396 -0.34 -0.86 -6.20
N ASP A 397 0.79 -0.14 -6.17
CA ASP A 397 0.91 1.24 -5.67
C ASP A 397 0.34 1.42 -4.24
N THR A 398 0.72 0.52 -3.33
CA THR A 398 0.25 0.52 -1.93
C THR A 398 1.24 1.23 -0.99
N THR A 399 0.72 1.74 0.12
CA THR A 399 1.47 2.44 1.17
C THR A 399 1.05 1.97 2.55
N TYR A 400 1.74 2.45 3.59
CA TYR A 400 1.38 2.17 4.99
C TYR A 400 -0.06 2.62 5.31
N GLU A 401 -0.56 3.69 4.69
CA GLU A 401 -1.93 4.17 4.86
C GLU A 401 -2.99 3.17 4.36
N ASN A 402 -2.60 2.26 3.45
CA ASN A 402 -3.45 1.18 2.96
C ASN A 402 -3.46 -0.04 3.87
N LEU A 403 -2.74 -0.02 5.00
CA LEU A 403 -2.71 -1.13 5.96
C LEU A 403 -4.11 -1.36 6.54
N ARG A 404 -4.74 -2.47 6.17
CA ARG A 404 -6.12 -2.83 6.56
C ARG A 404 -6.24 -4.33 6.75
N TYR A 405 -7.27 -4.77 7.46
CA TYR A 405 -7.53 -6.18 7.63
C TYR A 405 -8.17 -6.79 6.37
N VAL A 406 -7.76 -7.99 6.03
CA VAL A 406 -8.36 -8.86 5.02
C VAL A 406 -8.86 -10.12 5.68
N GLN A 407 -10.07 -10.53 5.31
CA GLN A 407 -10.68 -11.75 5.82
C GLN A 407 -10.66 -12.83 4.73
N VAL A 408 -10.16 -14.01 5.07
CA VAL A 408 -10.18 -15.19 4.21
C VAL A 408 -10.96 -16.28 4.93
N SER A 409 -12.03 -16.77 4.33
CA SER A 409 -12.90 -17.80 4.90
C SER A 409 -12.88 -19.07 4.09
N PHE A 410 -12.79 -20.22 4.76
CA PHE A 410 -12.70 -21.53 4.10
C PHE A 410 -13.33 -22.66 4.94
N ASN A 411 -13.70 -23.73 4.25
CA ASN A 411 -14.16 -24.98 4.83
C ASN A 411 -12.99 -25.93 5.04
N LEU A 412 -12.91 -26.53 6.23
CA LEU A 412 -11.95 -27.59 6.53
C LEU A 412 -12.61 -28.60 7.47
N SER A 413 -12.51 -29.89 7.13
CA SER A 413 -12.99 -30.96 8.00
C SER A 413 -12.15 -31.03 9.27
N TYR A 414 -12.80 -31.19 10.42
CA TYR A 414 -12.11 -31.34 11.71
C TYR A 414 -11.15 -32.55 11.70
N PHE A 415 -11.53 -33.62 10.99
CA PHE A 415 -10.72 -34.83 10.91
C PHE A 415 -9.47 -34.69 10.03
N SER A 416 -9.37 -33.62 9.22
CA SER A 416 -8.21 -33.40 8.35
C SER A 416 -6.91 -33.24 9.15
N ILE A 417 -6.96 -32.77 10.40
CA ILE A 417 -5.77 -32.63 11.26
C ILE A 417 -5.11 -33.99 11.53
N PHE A 418 -5.89 -35.07 11.62
CA PHE A 418 -5.35 -36.42 11.86
C PHE A 418 -4.63 -37.01 10.64
N HIS A 419 -4.86 -36.46 9.44
CA HIS A 419 -4.29 -36.99 8.19
C HIS A 419 -2.76 -37.04 8.24
N GLU A 420 -2.11 -35.94 8.63
CA GLU A 420 -0.66 -35.84 8.71
C GLU A 420 -0.07 -36.87 9.72
N ALA A 421 -0.70 -37.02 10.88
CA ALA A 421 -0.26 -37.98 11.90
C ALA A 421 -0.46 -39.44 11.47
N LEU A 422 -1.59 -39.74 10.82
CA LEU A 422 -1.88 -41.07 10.27
C LEU A 422 -0.94 -41.43 9.11
N LEU A 423 -0.52 -40.45 8.31
CA LEU A 423 0.43 -40.66 7.22
C LEU A 423 1.78 -41.15 7.75
N VAL A 424 2.33 -40.47 8.76
CA VAL A 424 3.59 -40.88 9.40
C VAL A 424 3.43 -42.26 10.06
N THR A 425 2.34 -42.46 10.79
CA THR A 425 2.05 -43.74 11.46
C THR A 425 1.95 -44.89 10.45
N GLY A 426 1.24 -44.66 9.34
CA GLY A 426 1.07 -45.63 8.26
C GLY A 426 2.39 -45.97 7.57
N ALA A 427 3.26 -44.99 7.34
CA ALA A 427 4.58 -45.21 6.75
C ALA A 427 5.47 -46.09 7.64
N VAL A 428 5.52 -45.78 8.94
CA VAL A 428 6.28 -46.59 9.93
C VAL A 428 5.68 -47.99 10.03
N PHE A 429 4.34 -48.11 10.08
CA PHE A 429 3.67 -49.40 10.12
C PHE A 429 3.94 -50.26 8.89
N ALA A 430 3.90 -49.67 7.69
CA ALA A 430 4.23 -50.34 6.44
C ALA A 430 5.70 -50.81 6.41
N PHE A 431 6.62 -50.00 6.93
CA PHE A 431 8.02 -50.40 7.08
C PHE A 431 8.18 -51.61 8.01
N CYS A 432 7.49 -51.62 9.16
CA CYS A 432 7.48 -52.77 10.07
C CYS A 432 6.93 -54.04 9.40
N ILE A 433 5.83 -53.93 8.65
CA ILE A 433 5.28 -55.06 7.87
C ILE A 433 6.30 -55.56 6.85
N LEU A 434 6.97 -54.67 6.13
CA LEU A 434 8.00 -55.04 5.16
C LEU A 434 9.14 -55.84 5.83
N VAL A 435 9.63 -55.40 6.98
CA VAL A 435 10.63 -56.13 7.77
C VAL A 435 10.10 -57.49 8.22
N MET A 436 8.84 -57.58 8.67
CA MET A 436 8.21 -58.85 9.05
C MET A 436 8.10 -59.81 7.87
N ILE A 437 7.83 -59.32 6.66
CA ILE A 437 7.79 -60.15 5.45
C ILE A 437 9.20 -60.60 5.08
N LEU A 438 10.17 -59.70 4.99
CA LEU A 438 11.55 -60.02 4.60
C LEU A 438 12.20 -61.04 5.54
N THR A 439 11.91 -60.99 6.84
CA THR A 439 12.41 -61.97 7.82
C THR A 439 11.76 -63.36 7.71
N ARG A 440 10.62 -63.47 7.02
CA ARG A 440 9.90 -64.73 6.79
C ARG A 440 10.11 -65.31 5.39
N VAL A 441 10.72 -64.56 4.48
CA VAL A 441 11.04 -65.06 3.15
C VAL A 441 12.45 -65.66 3.17
N ASP A 442 12.52 -66.97 2.97
CA ASP A 442 13.78 -67.70 2.82
C ASP A 442 14.29 -67.56 1.38
N PHE A 443 15.40 -66.85 1.19
CA PHE A 443 16.07 -66.66 -0.10
C PHE A 443 17.21 -67.68 -0.34
N SER A 444 17.28 -68.78 0.42
CA SER A 444 18.31 -69.80 0.23
C SER A 444 18.16 -70.55 -1.11
N LEU A 445 19.26 -70.67 -1.86
CA LEU A 445 19.29 -71.34 -3.17
C LEU A 445 19.25 -72.89 -3.06
N SER A 446 19.63 -73.43 -1.90
CA SER A 446 19.56 -74.86 -1.60
C SER A 446 19.21 -75.05 -0.13
N LYS A 447 18.16 -75.81 0.16
CA LYS A 447 17.84 -76.20 1.53
C LYS A 447 18.85 -77.23 2.01
N VAL A 448 19.73 -76.83 2.92
CA VAL A 448 20.57 -77.78 3.66
C VAL A 448 19.66 -78.53 4.64
N LYS A 449 19.38 -79.81 4.37
CA LYS A 449 18.76 -80.70 5.36
C LYS A 449 19.80 -80.97 6.45
N SER A 450 19.63 -80.43 7.65
CA SER A 450 20.35 -80.95 8.81
C SER A 450 19.64 -82.22 9.29
N ASN A 451 20.41 -83.28 9.50
CA ASN A 451 19.95 -84.53 10.12
C ASN A 451 19.46 -84.31 11.56
#